data_AF-A0A9W6FZS1-F1
#
_entry.id   AF-A0A9W6FZS1-F1
#
_cell.length_a   1.000
_cell.length_b   1.000
_cell.length_c   1.000
_cell.angle_alpha   90.00
_cell.angle_beta   90.00
_cell.angle_gamma   90.00
#
_symmetry.space_group_name_H-M   'P 1'
#
loop_
_entity.id
_entity.type
_entity.pdbx_description
1 polymer ?
#
loop_
_entity_poly.entity_id
_entity_poly.type
_entity_poly.pdbx_seq_one_letter_code
_entity_poly.pdbx_strand_id
1 'polypeptide(L)'
;MSKDSLKAHDKFIRDQGIPFTLLSDPDTTMMTAYGAFGNKLLYGKTALGVIRSTVVVGPDGTVMKHWTKVAKADAHPAQVLDYLQKR
;
A
#
# COMPACT_ATOMS: atom_id res chain seq x y z
N MET A 1 -3.65 -2.61 1.02
CA MET A 1 -3.76 -2.70 2.49
C MET A 1 -3.96 -1.30 3.06
N SER A 2 -4.76 -1.16 4.13
CA SER A 2 -4.89 0.11 4.88
C SER A 2 -5.41 -0.16 6.30
N LYS A 3 -5.53 0.89 7.12
CA LYS A 3 -6.11 0.83 8.47
C LYS A 3 -7.63 0.65 8.52
N ASP A 4 -8.32 0.78 7.38
CA ASP A 4 -9.77 0.72 7.37
C ASP A 4 -10.28 -0.66 7.73
N SER A 5 -11.40 -0.72 8.45
CA SER A 5 -12.03 -1.96 8.88
C SER A 5 -12.49 -2.82 7.71
N LEU A 6 -12.69 -4.12 7.93
CA LEU A 6 -13.27 -5.03 6.95
C LEU A 6 -14.60 -4.52 6.39
N LYS A 7 -15.49 -3.98 7.23
CA LYS A 7 -16.78 -3.41 6.78
C LYS A 7 -16.60 -2.25 5.79
N ALA A 8 -15.60 -1.40 6.01
CA ALA A 8 -15.30 -0.29 5.11
C ALA A 8 -14.73 -0.80 3.78
N HIS A 9 -13.84 -1.81 3.83
CA HIS A 9 -13.32 -2.49 2.65
C HIS A 9 -14.41 -3.18 1.84
N ASP A 10 -15.29 -3.93 2.49
CA ASP A 10 -16.39 -4.62 1.80
C ASP A 10 -17.28 -3.64 1.05
N LYS A 11 -17.57 -2.48 1.66
CA LYS A 11 -18.31 -1.41 1.00
C LYS A 11 -17.53 -0.85 -0.19
N PHE A 12 -16.25 -0.55 -0.01
CA PHE A 12 -15.41 0.03 -1.07
C PHE A 12 -15.22 -0.94 -2.25
N ILE A 13 -14.99 -2.22 -1.98
CA ILE A 13 -14.88 -3.28 -2.99
C ILE A 13 -16.15 -3.35 -3.84
N ARG A 14 -17.33 -3.34 -3.21
CA ARG A 14 -18.62 -3.34 -3.92
C ARG A 14 -18.83 -2.08 -4.74
N ASP A 15 -18.63 -0.91 -4.13
CA ASP A 15 -18.92 0.38 -4.75
C ASP A 15 -17.98 0.71 -5.92
N GLN A 16 -16.76 0.16 -5.92
CA GLN A 16 -15.74 0.41 -6.94
C GLN A 16 -15.48 -0.81 -7.86
N GLY A 17 -16.17 -1.93 -7.64
CA GLY A 17 -16.01 -3.14 -8.46
C GLY A 17 -14.59 -3.73 -8.42
N ILE A 18 -13.95 -3.73 -7.25
CA ILE A 18 -12.54 -4.14 -7.13
C ILE A 18 -12.41 -5.66 -7.24
N PRO A 19 -11.66 -6.21 -8.22
CA PRO A 19 -11.62 -7.65 -8.48
C PRO A 19 -10.57 -8.40 -7.65
N PHE A 20 -10.12 -7.81 -6.54
CA PHE A 20 -9.07 -8.38 -5.69
C PHE A 20 -9.26 -8.03 -4.21
N THR A 21 -8.65 -8.82 -3.34
CA THR A 21 -8.75 -8.69 -1.89
C THR A 21 -8.05 -7.44 -1.37
N LEU A 22 -8.71 -6.72 -0.46
CA LEU A 22 -8.11 -5.63 0.31
C LEU A 22 -7.85 -6.08 1.74
N LEU A 23 -6.58 -6.07 2.14
CA LEU A 23 -6.19 -6.35 3.53
C LEU A 23 -6.51 -5.15 4.45
N SER A 24 -7.16 -5.46 5.57
CA SER A 24 -7.40 -4.54 6.70
C SER A 24 -6.29 -4.75 7.73
N ASP A 25 -5.59 -3.67 8.10
CA ASP A 25 -4.49 -3.64 9.07
C ASP A 25 -4.74 -2.50 10.08
N PRO A 26 -5.78 -2.60 10.95
CA PRO A 26 -6.21 -1.50 11.82
C PRO A 26 -5.20 -1.14 12.91
N ASP A 27 -4.43 -2.13 13.36
CA ASP A 27 -3.33 -2.02 14.33
C ASP A 27 -2.02 -1.53 13.69
N THR A 28 -1.97 -1.45 12.35
CA THR A 28 -0.83 -0.98 11.55
C THR A 28 0.42 -1.83 11.67
N THR A 29 0.30 -3.07 12.17
CA THR A 29 1.43 -3.97 12.43
C THR A 29 2.17 -4.30 11.13
N MET A 30 1.42 -4.68 10.09
CA MET A 30 2.02 -5.04 8.81
C MET A 30 2.54 -3.81 8.08
N MET A 31 1.77 -2.71 8.05
CA MET A 31 2.22 -1.46 7.44
C MET A 31 3.51 -0.94 8.08
N THR A 32 3.66 -1.04 9.40
CA THR A 32 4.88 -0.62 10.11
C THR A 32 6.07 -1.50 9.71
N ALA A 33 5.90 -2.82 9.62
CA ALA A 33 6.94 -3.75 9.19
C ALA A 33 7.47 -3.46 7.78
N TYR A 34 6.58 -3.02 6.88
CA TYR A 34 6.95 -2.59 5.52
C TYR A 34 7.36 -1.11 5.42
N GLY A 35 7.44 -0.36 6.52
CA GLY A 35 7.72 1.08 6.48
C GLY A 35 6.63 1.92 5.78
N ALA A 36 5.43 1.37 5.62
CA ALA A 36 4.25 2.00 5.05
C ALA A 36 3.42 2.79 6.09
N PHE A 37 3.86 2.80 7.35
CA PHE A 37 3.28 3.61 8.42
C PHE A 37 4.39 4.24 9.26
N GLY A 38 4.32 5.55 9.48
CA GLY A 38 5.38 6.26 10.18
C GLY A 38 5.19 7.77 10.22
N ASN A 39 6.22 8.46 10.68
CA ASN A 39 6.21 9.92 10.81
C ASN A 39 6.22 10.58 9.43
N LYS A 40 5.24 11.45 9.18
CA LYS A 40 5.17 12.35 8.04
C LYS A 40 5.20 13.79 8.52
N LEU A 41 6.04 14.61 7.88
CA LEU A 41 6.02 16.05 8.11
C LEU A 41 4.87 16.65 7.29
N LEU A 42 3.85 17.16 7.98
CA LEU A 42 2.71 17.83 7.38
C LEU A 42 2.68 19.27 7.90
N TYR A 43 2.96 20.24 7.04
CA TYR A 43 2.94 21.67 7.39
C TYR A 43 3.79 22.00 8.64
N GLY A 44 5.01 21.48 8.71
CA GLY A 44 5.92 21.71 9.85
C GLY A 44 5.56 20.96 11.14
N LYS A 45 4.49 20.17 11.14
CA LYS A 45 4.12 19.28 12.24
C LYS A 45 4.39 17.82 11.87
N THR A 46 5.03 17.07 12.76
CA THR A 46 5.19 15.62 12.60
C THR A 46 3.87 14.94 12.96
N ALA A 47 3.29 14.23 12.02
CA ALA A 47 2.09 13.42 12.23
C ALA A 47 2.39 11.96 11.90
N LEU A 48 1.85 11.03 12.67
CA LEU A 48 1.93 9.60 12.36
C LEU A 48 0.89 9.26 11.29
N GLY A 49 1.25 8.52 10.25
CA GLY A 49 0.29 8.15 9.22
C GLY A 49 0.79 7.17 8.18
N VAL A 50 -0.14 6.75 7.33
CA VAL A 50 0.12 5.86 6.21
C VAL A 50 0.98 6.59 5.17
N ILE A 51 2.03 5.92 4.72
CA ILE A 51 2.90 6.28 3.62
C ILE A 51 2.51 5.37 2.45
N ARG A 52 2.01 5.95 1.36
CA ARG A 52 1.63 5.17 0.18
C ARG A 52 2.88 4.48 -0.37
N SER A 53 2.90 3.15 -0.33
CA SER A 53 4.00 2.33 -0.82
C SER A 53 3.46 1.15 -1.64
N THR A 54 4.35 0.46 -2.33
CA THR A 54 4.03 -0.79 -3.03
C THR A 54 5.20 -1.75 -2.93
N VAL A 55 4.91 -3.01 -2.63
CA VAL A 55 5.89 -4.07 -2.46
C VAL A 55 5.54 -5.20 -3.42
N VAL A 56 6.54 -5.70 -4.14
CA VAL A 56 6.43 -6.94 -4.94
C VAL A 56 7.14 -8.03 -4.17
N VAL A 57 6.40 -9.07 -3.82
CA VAL A 57 6.88 -10.23 -3.07
C VAL A 57 6.88 -11.42 -4.01
N GLY A 58 7.98 -12.17 -4.04
CA GLY A 58 8.15 -13.37 -4.83
C GLY A 58 7.40 -14.57 -4.25
N PRO A 59 7.28 -15.67 -5.01
CA PRO A 59 6.58 -16.88 -4.56
C PRO A 59 7.25 -17.56 -3.35
N ASP A 60 8.53 -17.29 -3.12
CA ASP A 60 9.32 -17.75 -1.98
C ASP A 60 9.21 -16.81 -0.75
N GLY A 61 8.41 -15.75 -0.85
CA GLY A 61 8.28 -14.73 0.19
C GLY A 61 9.36 -13.64 0.14
N THR A 62 10.30 -13.68 -0.81
CA THR A 62 11.36 -12.68 -0.92
C THR A 62 10.81 -11.34 -1.41
N VAL A 63 11.16 -10.23 -0.75
CA VAL A 63 10.84 -8.89 -1.26
C VAL A 63 11.69 -8.59 -2.49
N MET A 64 11.04 -8.60 -3.64
CA MET A 64 11.71 -8.42 -4.92
C MET A 64 11.84 -6.95 -5.33
N LYS A 65 10.91 -6.09 -4.88
CA LYS A 65 10.94 -4.64 -5.08
C LYS A 65 10.11 -3.96 -4.03
N HIS A 66 10.57 -2.79 -3.61
CA HIS A 66 9.81 -1.92 -2.73
C HIS A 66 9.89 -0.48 -3.22
N TRP A 67 8.73 0.09 -3.56
CA TRP A 67 8.54 1.53 -3.71
C TRP A 67 8.08 2.10 -2.37
N THR A 68 9.02 2.55 -1.54
CA THR A 68 8.78 3.04 -0.17
C THR A 68 7.89 4.27 -0.12
N LYS A 69 7.87 5.08 -1.18
CA LYS A 69 7.02 6.27 -1.30
C LYS A 69 6.53 6.44 -2.73
N VAL A 70 5.21 6.34 -2.92
CA VAL A 70 4.51 6.53 -4.19
C VAL A 70 3.85 7.91 -4.20
N ALA A 71 4.47 8.85 -4.90
CA ALA A 71 3.97 10.23 -4.97
C ALA A 71 2.73 10.39 -5.87
N LYS A 72 2.73 9.71 -7.02
CA LYS A 72 1.70 9.83 -8.06
C LYS A 72 0.95 8.51 -8.20
N ALA A 73 -0.29 8.44 -7.71
CA ALA A 73 -1.08 7.20 -7.71
C ALA A 73 -1.56 6.80 -9.10
N ASP A 74 -1.84 7.77 -9.95
CA ASP A 74 -2.30 7.60 -11.33
C ASP A 74 -1.22 6.96 -12.22
N ALA A 75 0.03 7.37 -12.08
CA ALA A 75 1.14 6.87 -12.89
C ALA A 75 1.72 5.53 -12.39
N HIS A 76 1.48 5.17 -11.12
CA HIS A 76 2.18 4.05 -10.50
C HIS A 76 1.83 2.65 -11.04
N PRO A 77 0.56 2.33 -11.36
CA PRO A 77 0.21 0.99 -11.87
C PRO A 77 1.01 0.59 -13.12
N ALA A 78 1.22 1.53 -14.05
CA ALA A 78 2.02 1.29 -15.25
C ALA A 78 3.49 0.98 -14.90
N GLN A 79 4.06 1.64 -13.90
CA GLN A 79 5.43 1.37 -13.42
C GLN A 79 5.56 -0.01 -12.80
N VAL A 80 4.55 -0.44 -12.03
CA VAL A 80 4.53 -1.78 -11.42
C VAL A 80 4.42 -2.84 -12.52
N LEU A 81 3.54 -2.63 -13.50
CA LEU A 81 3.37 -3.55 -14.62
C LEU A 81 4.66 -3.69 -15.44
N ASP A 82 5.29 -2.58 -15.82
CA ASP A 82 6.56 -2.57 -16.54
C ASP A 82 7.67 -3.32 -15.79
N TYR A 83 7.73 -3.14 -14.46
CA TYR A 83 8.67 -3.88 -13.62
C TYR A 83 8.43 -5.40 -13.65
N LEU A 84 7.16 -5.82 -13.61
CA LEU A 84 6.80 -7.23 -13.62
C LEU A 84 7.03 -7.87 -14.99
N GLN A 85 6.89 -7.13 -16.08
CA GLN A 85 7.07 -7.63 -17.45
C GLN A 85 8.54 -7.74 -17.89
N LYS A 86 9.44 -6.90 -17.35
CA LYS A 86 10.87 -6.92 -17.68
C LYS A 86 11.66 -8.00 -16.93
N ARG A 87 10.97 -8.94 -16.30
CA ARG A 87 11.54 -9.98 -15.45
C ARG A 87 11.34 -11.35 -16.04
#